data_AF-A0A6C0TZC8-F1
#
_entry.id   AF-A0A6C0TZC8-F1
#
_cell.length_a   1.000
_cell.length_b   1.000
_cell.length_c   1.000
_cell.angle_alpha   90.00
_cell.angle_beta   90.00
_cell.angle_gamma   90.00
#
_symmetry.space_group_name_H-M   'P 1'
#
loop_
_entity.id
_entity.type
_entity.pdbx_description
1 polymer ?
#
loop_
_entity_poly.entity_id
_entity_poly.type
_entity_poly.pdbx_seq_one_letter_code
_entity_poly.pdbx_strand_id
1 'polypeptide(L)'
;MAITAYSGLPGSGKSYSVVEHVILPALRAGNIVWTNIPMDPDLMDSEFGGLLKQFKISEIEENQNWFQETFTPGATIVIDEAWRLWPAGLALTQCWNSTSRSLLNIGIWSRKTVAVLKLS
;
A
#
# COMPACT_ATOMS: atom_id res chain seq x y z
N MET A 1 -4.61 -14.95 1.87
CA MET A 1 -4.08 -13.58 1.68
C MET A 1 -4.69 -13.02 0.40
N ALA A 2 -5.32 -11.85 0.47
CA ALA A 2 -5.91 -11.19 -0.70
C ALA A 2 -5.10 -9.92 -1.00
N ILE A 3 -4.77 -9.73 -2.26
CA ILE A 3 -4.14 -8.51 -2.76
C ILE A 3 -5.10 -7.94 -3.80
N THR A 4 -5.41 -6.65 -3.67
CA THR A 4 -6.37 -5.98 -4.55
C THR A 4 -5.69 -4.80 -5.23
N ALA A 5 -5.77 -4.75 -6.56
CA ALA A 5 -5.25 -3.65 -7.35
C ALA A 5 -6.40 -2.80 -7.90
N TYR A 6 -6.38 -1.50 -7.61
CA TYR A 6 -7.29 -0.52 -8.21
C TYR A 6 -6.56 0.20 -9.34
N SER A 7 -7.01 0.04 -10.58
CA SER A 7 -6.39 0.67 -11.76
C SER A 7 -7.37 1.57 -12.51
N GLY A 8 -6.87 2.63 -13.17
CA GLY A 8 -7.71 3.55 -13.95
C GLY A 8 -7.04 4.87 -14.33
N LEU A 9 -7.74 5.73 -15.07
CA LEU A 9 -7.19 7.02 -15.57
C LEU A 9 -6.92 8.04 -14.45
N PRO A 10 -5.92 8.93 -14.57
CA PRO A 10 -5.65 9.98 -13.57
C PRO A 10 -6.89 10.85 -13.35
N GLY A 11 -7.16 11.26 -12.11
CA GLY A 11 -8.35 12.05 -11.76
C GLY A 11 -9.64 11.24 -11.61
N SER A 12 -9.62 9.91 -11.79
CA SER A 12 -10.82 9.06 -11.64
C SER A 12 -11.22 8.74 -10.18
N GLY A 13 -10.70 9.47 -9.20
CA GLY A 13 -11.05 9.29 -7.78
C GLY A 13 -10.58 7.98 -7.12
N LYS A 14 -9.59 7.27 -7.66
CA LYS A 14 -9.14 5.97 -7.12
C LYS A 14 -8.64 6.07 -5.69
N SER A 15 -7.75 7.02 -5.41
CA SER A 15 -7.21 7.21 -4.07
C SER A 15 -8.33 7.55 -3.07
N TYR A 16 -9.34 8.32 -3.49
CA TYR A 16 -10.54 8.59 -2.67
C TYR A 16 -11.36 7.32 -2.41
N SER A 17 -11.63 6.53 -3.45
CA SER A 17 -12.36 5.27 -3.34
C SER A 17 -11.64 4.25 -2.43
N VAL A 18 -10.30 4.21 -2.49
CA VAL A 18 -9.50 3.37 -1.60
C VAL A 18 -9.52 3.90 -0.17
N VAL A 19 -9.49 5.21 0.03
CA VAL A 19 -9.67 5.79 1.38
C VAL A 19 -11.03 5.38 1.95
N GLU A 20 -12.10 5.58 1.17
CA GLU A 20 -13.49 5.33 1.60
C GLU A 20 -13.80 3.85 1.86
N HIS A 21 -13.36 2.95 0.97
CA HIS A 21 -13.76 1.54 1.01
C HIS A 21 -12.71 0.60 1.59
N VAL A 22 -11.48 1.06 1.82
CA VAL A 22 -10.39 0.22 2.35
C VAL A 22 -9.78 0.80 3.61
N ILE A 23 -9.28 2.05 3.57
CA ILE A 23 -8.55 2.64 4.70
C ILE A 23 -9.49 2.89 5.88
N LEU A 24 -10.57 3.66 5.67
CA LEU A 24 -11.49 4.00 6.75
C LEU A 24 -12.16 2.76 7.38
N PRO A 25 -12.63 1.76 6.61
CA PRO A 25 -13.15 0.53 7.20
C PRO A 25 -12.09 -0.26 7.99
N ALA A 26 -10.83 -0.31 7.52
CA ALA A 26 -9.76 -0.99 8.23
C ALA A 26 -9.41 -0.31 9.56
N LEU A 27 -9.33 1.02 9.56
CA LEU A 27 -9.10 1.83 10.77
C LEU A 27 -10.25 1.70 11.77
N ARG A 28 -11.50 1.77 11.31
CA ARG A 28 -12.70 1.56 12.16
C ARG A 28 -12.76 0.16 12.77
N ALA A 29 -12.21 -0.83 12.09
CA ALA A 29 -12.07 -2.19 12.61
C ALA A 29 -10.87 -2.36 13.56
N GLY A 30 -10.14 -1.29 13.89
CA GLY A 30 -9.00 -1.31 14.80
C GLY A 30 -7.71 -1.86 14.18
N ASN A 31 -7.64 -1.98 12.86
CA ASN A 31 -6.42 -2.46 12.19
C ASN A 31 -5.45 -1.31 11.95
N ILE A 32 -4.16 -1.62 12.06
CA ILE A 32 -3.10 -0.69 11.66
C ILE A 32 -3.12 -0.59 10.13
N VAL A 33 -3.12 0.65 9.62
CA VAL A 33 -3.05 0.93 8.18
C VAL A 33 -1.78 1.69 7.84
N TRP A 34 -1.02 1.17 6.89
CA TRP A 34 0.16 1.83 6.34
C TRP A 34 -0.16 2.40 4.96
N THR A 35 0.11 3.68 4.70
CA THR A 35 -0.15 4.27 3.37
C THR A 35 0.73 5.45 3.00
N ASN A 36 0.95 5.66 1.71
CA ASN A 36 1.57 6.87 1.14
C ASN A 36 0.53 7.86 0.58
N ILE A 37 -0.78 7.60 0.73
CA ILE A 37 -1.83 8.56 0.35
C ILE A 37 -1.80 9.72 1.35
N PRO A 38 -1.69 10.98 0.89
CA PRO A 38 -1.61 12.13 1.79
C PRO A 38 -2.92 12.30 2.56
N MET A 39 -2.81 12.30 3.89
CA MET A 39 -3.92 12.54 4.82
C MET A 39 -3.46 13.45 5.96
N ASP A 40 -4.40 14.16 6.58
CA ASP A 40 -4.14 15.01 7.73
C ASP A 40 -3.80 14.14 8.97
N PRO A 41 -2.55 14.16 9.45
CA PRO A 41 -2.14 13.30 10.55
C PRO A 41 -2.84 13.67 11.87
N ASP A 42 -3.08 14.95 12.13
CA ASP A 42 -3.68 15.41 13.37
C ASP A 42 -5.13 14.94 13.48
N LEU A 43 -5.87 15.05 12.35
CA LEU A 43 -7.24 14.53 12.27
C LEU A 43 -7.27 13.01 12.46
N MET A 44 -6.41 12.29 11.75
CA MET A 44 -6.39 10.82 11.79
C MET A 44 -5.95 10.28 13.15
N ASP A 45 -5.02 10.94 13.83
CA ASP A 45 -4.61 10.57 15.18
C ASP A 45 -5.72 10.85 16.20
N SER A 46 -6.46 11.95 16.04
CA SER A 46 -7.59 12.27 16.92
C SER A 46 -8.75 11.26 16.80
N GLU A 47 -9.00 10.75 15.59
CA GLU A 47 -10.12 9.84 15.31
C GLU A 47 -9.75 8.36 15.54
N PHE A 48 -8.52 7.96 15.17
CA PHE A 48 -8.10 6.55 15.12
C PHE A 48 -6.91 6.22 16.03
N GLY A 49 -6.44 7.16 16.87
CA GLY A 49 -5.46 6.88 17.91
C GLY A 49 -4.11 6.37 17.41
N GLY A 50 -3.64 6.86 16.26
CA GLY A 50 -2.34 6.49 15.70
C GLY A 50 -2.31 5.14 14.97
N LEU A 51 -3.48 4.56 14.66
CA LEU A 51 -3.58 3.36 13.81
C LEU A 51 -3.16 3.61 12.35
N LEU A 52 -3.20 4.87 11.90
CA LEU A 52 -2.71 5.26 10.59
C LEU A 52 -1.20 5.55 10.65
N LYS A 53 -0.43 4.92 9.75
CA LYS A 53 1.00 5.15 9.57
C LYS A 53 1.27 5.61 8.15
N GLN A 54 1.78 6.83 7.99
CA GLN A 54 2.16 7.35 6.69
C GLN A 54 3.63 7.06 6.38
N PHE A 55 3.94 6.69 5.14
CA PHE A 55 5.30 6.45 4.67
C PHE A 55 5.52 7.08 3.29
N LYS A 56 6.79 7.36 2.95
CA LYS A 56 7.18 7.78 1.60
C LYS A 56 7.68 6.60 0.78
N ILE A 57 7.44 6.64 -0.53
CA ILE A 57 7.95 5.62 -1.47
C ILE A 57 9.48 5.50 -1.38
N SER A 58 10.19 6.61 -1.16
CA SER A 58 11.64 6.63 -1.02
C SER A 58 12.14 5.77 0.16
N GLU A 59 11.37 5.64 1.24
CA GLU A 59 11.75 4.78 2.39
C GLU A 59 11.79 3.30 2.01
N ILE A 60 10.97 2.89 1.04
CA ILE A 60 10.95 1.53 0.49
C ILE A 60 12.11 1.33 -0.48
N GLU A 61 12.45 2.36 -1.26
CA GLU A 61 13.59 2.33 -2.19
C GLU A 61 14.94 2.25 -1.44
N GLU A 62 15.04 2.91 -0.29
CA GLU A 62 16.24 2.93 0.57
C GLU A 62 16.40 1.66 1.42
N ASN A 63 15.30 1.00 1.81
CA ASN A 63 15.34 -0.23 2.61
C ASN A 63 14.59 -1.39 1.91
N GLN A 64 15.35 -2.31 1.30
CA GLN A 64 14.80 -3.52 0.65
C GLN A 64 14.06 -4.46 1.62
N ASN A 65 14.40 -4.43 2.91
CA ASN A 65 13.75 -5.23 3.95
C ASN A 65 12.60 -4.49 4.65
N TRP A 66 12.21 -3.31 4.17
CA TRP A 66 11.16 -2.50 4.79
C TRP A 66 9.84 -3.27 4.95
N PHE A 67 9.48 -4.11 3.98
CA PHE A 67 8.30 -4.98 4.07
C PHE A 67 8.39 -6.05 5.17
N GLN A 68 9.57 -6.36 5.67
CA GLN A 68 9.80 -7.41 6.67
C GLN A 68 9.99 -6.82 8.07
N GLU A 69 10.61 -5.64 8.15
CA GLU A 69 10.98 -4.99 9.41
C GLU A 69 9.90 -4.04 9.93
N THR A 70 9.16 -3.38 9.04
CA THR A 70 8.24 -2.30 9.41
C THR A 70 6.84 -2.79 9.75
N PHE A 71 6.42 -3.95 9.21
CA PHE A 71 5.02 -4.34 9.26
C PHE A 71 4.65 -5.26 10.41
N THR A 72 3.58 -4.86 11.11
CA THR A 72 2.91 -5.70 12.10
C THR A 72 2.00 -6.71 11.41
N PRO A 73 2.02 -8.00 11.81
CA PRO A 73 1.03 -8.98 11.35
C PRO A 73 -0.41 -8.47 11.55
N GLY A 74 -1.28 -8.67 10.56
CA GLY A 74 -2.66 -8.14 10.57
C GLY A 74 -2.81 -6.72 10.01
N ALA A 75 -1.72 -6.02 9.70
CA ALA A 75 -1.79 -4.68 9.12
C ALA A 75 -2.32 -4.68 7.66
N THR A 76 -2.99 -3.59 7.30
CA THR A 76 -3.40 -3.29 5.92
C THR A 76 -2.45 -2.26 5.33
N ILE A 77 -1.91 -2.53 4.14
CA ILE A 77 -0.96 -1.64 3.47
C ILE A 77 -1.61 -1.16 2.18
N VAL A 78 -1.57 0.14 1.94
CA VAL A 78 -2.11 0.80 0.76
C VAL A 78 -1.02 1.62 0.09
N ILE A 79 -0.63 1.21 -1.11
CA ILE A 79 0.42 1.86 -1.91
C ILE A 79 -0.22 2.52 -3.12
N ASP A 80 -0.31 3.84 -3.13
CA ASP A 80 -0.63 4.63 -4.31
C ASP A 80 0.60 4.75 -5.22
N GLU A 81 0.35 4.80 -6.54
CA GLU A 81 1.37 4.78 -7.58
C GLU A 81 2.37 3.62 -7.43
N ALA A 82 1.87 2.42 -7.12
CA ALA A 82 2.67 1.21 -6.87
C ALA A 82 3.60 0.83 -8.04
N TRP A 83 3.31 1.30 -9.26
CA TRP A 83 4.19 1.15 -10.42
C TRP A 83 5.54 1.84 -10.28
N ARG A 84 5.70 2.77 -9.32
CA ARG A 84 7.01 3.37 -8.99
C ARG A 84 7.96 2.34 -8.37
N LEU A 85 7.42 1.46 -7.52
CA LEU A 85 8.16 0.36 -6.92
C LEU A 85 8.36 -0.80 -7.91
N TRP A 86 7.32 -1.08 -8.70
CA TRP A 86 7.32 -2.17 -9.68
C TRP A 86 6.93 -1.69 -11.09
N PRO A 87 7.84 -1.01 -11.80
CA PRO A 87 7.61 -0.59 -13.17
C PRO A 87 7.32 -1.76 -14.11
N ALA A 88 6.49 -1.50 -15.12
CA ALA A 88 6.13 -2.50 -16.12
C ALA A 88 7.37 -3.06 -16.84
N GLY A 89 7.44 -4.39 -16.98
CA GLY A 89 8.52 -5.07 -17.68
C GLY A 89 9.68 -5.56 -16.81
N LEU A 90 9.62 -5.35 -15.49
CA LEU A 90 10.55 -6.00 -14.55
C LEU A 90 10.44 -7.53 -14.63
N ALA A 91 11.59 -8.20 -14.69
CA ALA A 91 11.64 -9.65 -14.55
C ALA A 91 11.17 -10.05 -13.13
N LEU A 92 10.42 -11.14 -13.01
CA LEU A 92 9.90 -11.61 -11.72
C LEU A 92 11.01 -11.81 -10.67
N THR A 93 12.21 -12.20 -11.11
CA THR A 93 13.42 -12.32 -10.28
C THR A 93 13.91 -10.99 -9.70
N GLN A 94 13.72 -9.89 -10.43
CA GLN A 94 14.09 -8.56 -9.94
C GLN A 94 13.05 -8.02 -8.95
N CYS A 95 11.75 -8.29 -9.18
CA CYS A 95 10.70 -8.02 -8.19
C CYS A 95 10.83 -8.92 -6.93
N TRP A 96 11.44 -10.10 -7.06
CA TRP A 96 11.65 -11.03 -5.95
C TRP A 96 12.71 -10.55 -4.96
N ASN A 97 13.78 -9.90 -5.45
CA ASN A 97 14.82 -9.34 -4.58
C ASN A 97 14.38 -8.07 -3.84
N SER A 98 13.33 -7.39 -4.31
CA SER A 98 12.83 -6.15 -3.70
C SER A 98 11.58 -6.35 -2.83
N THR A 99 10.99 -7.54 -2.75
CA THR A 99 9.67 -7.71 -2.12
C THR A 99 9.39 -9.14 -1.63
N SER A 100 8.65 -9.27 -0.51
CA SER A 100 8.20 -10.55 0.07
C SER A 100 7.38 -11.41 -0.90
N ARG A 101 7.65 -12.73 -0.89
CA ARG A 101 7.17 -13.80 -1.80
C ARG A 101 5.66 -13.81 -2.12
N SER A 102 4.82 -13.16 -1.32
CA SER A 102 3.35 -13.11 -1.49
C SER A 102 2.85 -12.08 -2.50
N LEU A 103 3.66 -11.07 -2.83
CA LEU A 103 3.28 -9.90 -3.64
C LEU A 103 3.34 -10.11 -5.16
N LEU A 104 4.04 -11.16 -5.60
CA LEU A 104 4.35 -11.44 -7.01
C LEU A 104 3.18 -11.98 -7.85
N ASN A 105 2.07 -12.39 -7.21
CA ASN A 105 0.96 -13.05 -7.92
C ASN A 105 -0.01 -12.08 -8.63
N ILE A 106 0.20 -10.77 -8.51
CA ILE A 106 -0.49 -9.77 -9.32
C ILE A 106 0.40 -9.42 -10.50
N GLY A 107 0.28 -10.23 -11.55
CA GLY A 107 0.82 -9.90 -12.86
C GLY A 107 0.01 -8.78 -13.50
N ILE A 108 0.70 -7.85 -14.16
CA ILE A 108 0.23 -6.67 -14.91
C ILE A 108 0.12 -5.40 -14.05
N TRP A 109 1.26 -4.74 -13.84
CA TRP A 109 1.34 -3.39 -13.27
C TRP A 109 1.27 -2.35 -14.39
N SER A 110 0.09 -1.78 -14.60
CA SER A 110 -0.09 -0.59 -15.44
C SER A 110 0.42 0.64 -14.67
N ARG A 111 0.87 1.69 -15.38
CA ARG A 111 1.48 2.95 -14.85
C ARG A 111 0.58 3.78 -13.90
N LYS A 112 -0.50 3.22 -13.36
CA LYS A 112 -1.64 3.94 -12.74
C LYS A 112 -2.43 3.04 -11.77
N THR A 113 -1.75 2.43 -10.79
CA THR A 113 -2.31 1.36 -9.94
C THR A 113 -2.12 1.66 -8.45
N VAL A 114 -3.19 1.55 -7.66
CA VAL A 114 -3.14 1.50 -6.19
C VAL A 114 -3.16 0.03 -5.77
N ALA A 115 -2.19 -0.39 -4.96
CA ALA A 115 -2.12 -1.74 -4.44
C ALA A 115 -2.58 -1.78 -2.98
N VAL A 116 -3.50 -2.69 -2.66
CA VAL A 116 -3.93 -2.99 -1.29
C VAL A 116 -3.46 -4.38 -0.91
N LEU A 117 -2.75 -4.45 0.20
CA LEU A 117 -2.11 -5.65 0.72
C LEU A 117 -2.59 -5.89 2.14
N LYS A 118 -3.21 -7.05 2.37
CA LYS A 118 -3.61 -7.46 3.72
C LYS A 118 -2.66 -8.55 4.21
N LEU A 119 -1.85 -8.24 5.23
CA LEU A 119 -0.98 -9.22 5.87
C LEU A 119 -1.80 -10.04 6.86
N SER A 120 -1.77 -11.36 6.71
CA SER A 120 -2.44 -12.34 7.59
C SER A 120 -1.44 -12.99 8.51
#